data_AF-A0A2C5Y1U1-F1
#
_entry.id   AF-A0A2C5Y1U1-F1
#
_cell.length_a   1.000
_cell.length_b   1.000
_cell.length_c   1.000
_cell.angle_alpha   90.00
_cell.angle_beta   90.00
_cell.angle_gamma   90.00
#
_symmetry.space_group_name_H-M   'P 1'
#
loop_
_entity.id
_entity.type
_entity.pdbx_description
1 polymer ?
#
loop_
_entity_poly.entity_id
_entity_poly.type
_entity_poly.pdbx_seq_one_letter_code
_entity_poly.pdbx_strand_id
1 'polypeptide(L)'
;MEKDPARRRFPPADRNIEVIDDTLTGEVLLDEALKMMKQSEKMSVSSWIDLMSGETWNLMKIGYQLKQVRERLAKGLVDKGILRTEKRNFLLFDMATHPVADGGAKEEIRRRVRNVLTQRTVVLNSSQFLPESLEFRYLRTVSMVCAAYAANVLENALSTLGHEARERAFAQTDELLADYSQWPFGRKAVGNGIGANLPQVIAEEVGKAKDKELQLEVVAACLSVFTRLDSLL
;
A
#
# COMPACT_ATOMS: atom_id res chain seq x y z
N MET A 1 -2.04 8.20 -14.02
CA MET A 1 -1.12 7.99 -15.15
C MET A 1 -1.26 9.14 -16.12
N GLU A 2 -0.17 9.55 -16.77
CA GLU A 2 -0.23 10.53 -17.85
C GLU A 2 -1.20 10.07 -18.95
N LYS A 3 -2.07 10.97 -19.41
CA LYS A 3 -3.08 10.69 -20.46
C LYS A 3 -2.47 10.61 -21.87
N ASP A 4 -1.38 9.86 -22.02
CA ASP A 4 -0.74 9.57 -23.31
C ASP A 4 -0.92 8.08 -23.66
N PRO A 5 -1.55 7.72 -24.79
CA PRO A 5 -1.63 6.34 -25.26
C PRO A 5 -0.27 5.65 -25.47
N ALA A 6 0.79 6.41 -25.80
CA ALA A 6 2.13 5.87 -26.02
C ALA A 6 2.74 5.26 -24.75
N ARG A 7 2.25 5.63 -23.56
CA ARG A 7 2.68 5.04 -22.27
C ARG A 7 2.57 3.52 -22.24
N ARG A 8 1.63 2.93 -23.01
CA ARG A 8 1.40 1.48 -23.06
C ARG A 8 2.58 0.71 -23.64
N ARG A 9 3.52 1.38 -24.30
CA ARG A 9 4.79 0.80 -24.77
C ARG A 9 5.76 0.48 -23.62
N PHE A 10 5.57 1.10 -22.46
CA PHE A 10 6.41 0.92 -21.28
C PHE A 10 5.75 -0.01 -20.26
N PRO A 11 6.54 -0.75 -19.48
CA PRO A 11 6.06 -1.47 -18.30
C PRO A 11 5.33 -0.51 -17.33
N PRO A 12 4.35 -0.99 -16.52
CA PRO A 12 3.55 -0.13 -15.66
C PRO A 12 4.35 0.83 -14.78
N ALA A 13 5.41 0.35 -14.10
CA ALA A 13 6.25 1.17 -13.24
C ALA A 13 7.02 2.28 -13.97
N ASP A 14 7.31 2.10 -15.26
CA ASP A 14 8.09 3.06 -16.05
C ASP A 14 7.20 4.09 -16.76
N ARG A 15 5.89 4.05 -16.52
CA ARG A 15 4.93 5.03 -17.05
C ARG A 15 4.93 6.29 -16.20
N ASN A 16 4.94 7.43 -16.87
CA ASN A 16 4.86 8.74 -16.23
C ASN A 16 3.52 8.97 -15.53
N ILE A 17 3.59 9.69 -14.41
CA ILE A 17 2.42 10.19 -13.68
C ILE A 17 2.37 11.71 -13.70
N GLU A 18 1.16 12.25 -13.58
CA GLU A 18 0.89 13.67 -13.54
C GLU A 18 -0.02 14.00 -12.36
N VAL A 19 0.15 15.18 -11.78
CA VAL A 19 -0.71 15.69 -10.71
C VAL A 19 -2.02 16.16 -11.33
N ILE A 20 -3.13 15.58 -10.85
CA ILE A 20 -4.49 15.91 -11.33
C ILE A 20 -5.25 16.85 -10.40
N ASP A 21 -4.87 16.89 -9.13
CA ASP A 21 -5.42 17.71 -8.06
C ASP A 21 -4.30 18.01 -7.08
N ASP A 22 -4.11 19.28 -6.74
CA ASP A 22 -3.07 19.78 -5.84
C ASP A 22 -3.62 20.16 -4.45
N THR A 23 -4.88 19.84 -4.17
CA THR A 23 -5.50 20.01 -2.86
C THR A 23 -4.77 19.19 -1.81
N LEU A 24 -4.42 19.83 -0.69
CA LEU A 24 -3.74 19.15 0.41
C LEU A 24 -4.64 18.09 1.04
N THR A 25 -4.08 16.91 1.27
CA THR A 25 -4.75 15.73 1.83
C THR A 25 -4.88 15.80 3.36
N GLY A 26 -4.06 16.62 4.01
CA GLY A 26 -3.94 16.68 5.47
C GLY A 26 -2.95 15.64 6.04
N GLU A 27 -2.46 14.71 5.21
CA GLU A 27 -1.41 13.77 5.60
C GLU A 27 -0.03 14.34 5.19
N VAL A 28 0.80 14.67 6.18
CA VAL A 28 2.03 15.44 5.97
C VAL A 28 2.98 14.82 4.92
N LEU A 29 3.09 13.49 4.89
CA LEU A 29 3.96 12.80 3.93
C LEU A 29 3.41 12.85 2.50
N LEU A 30 2.08 12.70 2.36
CA LEU A 30 1.43 12.79 1.05
C LEU A 30 1.48 14.22 0.51
N ASP A 31 1.29 15.21 1.38
CA ASP A 31 1.33 16.63 1.01
C ASP A 31 2.73 17.10 0.63
N GLU A 32 3.77 16.56 1.26
CA GLU A 32 5.16 16.82 0.88
C GLU A 32 5.49 16.18 -0.47
N ALA A 33 5.10 14.92 -0.69
CA ALA A 33 5.22 14.25 -1.97
C ALA A 33 4.50 15.03 -3.09
N LEU A 34 3.26 15.47 -2.83
CA LEU A 34 2.46 16.24 -3.77
C LEU A 34 3.11 17.56 -4.18
N LYS A 35 3.72 18.28 -3.22
CA LYS A 35 4.46 19.52 -3.51
C LYS A 35 5.64 19.28 -4.44
N MET A 36 6.40 18.21 -4.21
CA MET A 36 7.50 17.82 -5.10
C MET A 36 6.97 17.47 -6.48
N MET A 37 5.95 16.62 -6.56
CA MET A 37 5.34 16.18 -7.81
C MET A 37 4.80 17.34 -8.67
N LYS A 38 4.26 18.37 -8.04
CA LYS A 38 3.74 19.56 -8.73
C LYS A 38 4.85 20.45 -9.31
N GLN A 39 6.01 20.54 -8.64
CA GLN A 39 7.10 21.43 -9.02
C GLN A 39 8.08 20.80 -10.01
N SER A 40 7.97 19.49 -10.24
CA SER A 40 8.84 18.74 -11.14
C SER A 40 8.19 18.49 -12.50
N GLU A 41 9.02 18.09 -13.45
CA GLU A 41 8.57 17.42 -14.66
C GLU A 41 7.89 16.08 -14.34
N LYS A 42 7.08 15.60 -15.29
CA LYS A 42 6.45 14.28 -15.19
C LYS A 42 7.53 13.20 -15.20
N MET A 43 7.48 12.31 -14.21
CA MET A 43 8.40 11.20 -14.04
C MET A 43 7.63 9.89 -13.84
N SER A 44 8.32 8.77 -14.03
CA SER A 44 7.76 7.44 -13.86
C SER A 44 7.45 7.12 -12.39
N VAL A 45 6.57 6.14 -12.17
CA VAL A 45 6.28 5.62 -10.82
C VAL A 45 7.55 5.12 -10.14
N SER A 46 8.38 4.35 -10.86
CA SER A 46 9.69 3.88 -10.37
C SER A 46 10.60 5.04 -9.95
N SER A 47 10.75 6.06 -10.81
CA SER A 47 11.59 7.22 -10.53
C SER A 47 11.15 7.97 -9.27
N TRP A 48 9.85 8.14 -9.06
CA TRP A 48 9.32 8.79 -7.85
C TRP A 48 9.61 7.98 -6.59
N ILE A 49 9.48 6.66 -6.64
CA ILE A 49 9.81 5.79 -5.51
C ILE A 49 11.30 5.89 -5.19
N ASP A 50 12.19 5.76 -6.18
CA ASP A 50 13.64 5.84 -5.99
C ASP A 50 14.07 7.20 -5.40
N LEU A 51 13.48 8.29 -5.90
CA LEU A 51 13.71 9.65 -5.42
C LEU A 51 13.28 9.84 -3.96
N MET A 52 12.07 9.40 -3.62
CA MET A 52 11.52 9.60 -2.27
C MET A 52 12.14 8.67 -1.23
N SER A 53 12.59 7.49 -1.64
CA SER A 53 13.38 6.56 -0.80
C SER A 53 14.83 7.01 -0.64
N GLY A 54 15.36 7.80 -1.60
CA GLY A 54 16.76 8.22 -1.62
C GLY A 54 17.71 7.16 -2.20
N GLU A 55 17.19 6.28 -3.06
CA GLU A 55 17.94 5.20 -3.73
C GLU A 55 18.63 5.68 -5.02
N THR A 56 18.35 6.91 -5.45
CA THR A 56 18.92 7.50 -6.65
C THR A 56 20.10 8.43 -6.37
N TRP A 57 21.06 8.49 -7.29
CA TRP A 57 22.24 9.36 -7.26
C TRP A 57 22.03 10.70 -8.00
N ASN A 58 20.79 11.07 -8.32
CA ASN A 58 20.50 12.32 -9.01
C ASN A 58 20.75 13.55 -8.11
N LEU A 59 21.94 14.15 -8.24
CA LEU A 59 22.38 15.31 -7.45
C LEU A 59 21.43 16.51 -7.56
N MET A 60 20.77 16.69 -8.71
CA MET A 60 19.82 17.80 -8.92
C MET A 60 18.54 17.62 -8.10
N LYS A 61 18.24 16.40 -7.63
CA LYS A 61 17.03 16.05 -6.89
C LYS A 61 17.31 15.43 -5.51
N ILE A 62 18.48 15.70 -4.93
CA ILE A 62 18.86 15.19 -3.60
C ILE A 62 17.89 15.61 -2.48
N GLY A 63 17.15 16.70 -2.68
CA GLY A 63 16.13 17.18 -1.74
C GLY A 63 14.81 16.41 -1.76
N TYR A 64 14.67 15.39 -2.63
CA TYR A 64 13.39 14.72 -2.86
C TYR A 64 13.16 13.54 -1.91
N GLN A 65 14.20 13.13 -1.18
CA GLN A 65 14.09 12.06 -0.19
C GLN A 65 13.21 12.49 0.97
N LEU A 66 12.21 11.67 1.30
CA LEU A 66 11.37 11.88 2.47
C LEU A 66 12.17 11.56 3.73
N LYS A 67 12.25 12.55 4.64
CA LYS A 67 13.01 12.43 5.89
C LYS A 67 12.10 12.16 7.08
N GLN A 68 12.65 11.45 8.07
CA GLN A 68 11.98 11.15 9.34
C GLN A 68 10.62 10.46 9.16
N VAL A 69 10.49 9.62 8.13
CA VAL A 69 9.22 8.97 7.76
C VAL A 69 8.66 8.18 8.93
N ARG A 70 9.50 7.42 9.63
CA ARG A 70 9.10 6.60 10.77
C ARG A 70 8.55 7.46 11.92
N GLU A 71 9.25 8.51 12.31
CA GLU A 71 8.86 9.40 13.41
C GLU A 71 7.57 10.15 13.08
N ARG A 72 7.42 10.59 11.82
CA ARG A 72 6.22 11.28 11.34
C ARG A 72 5.01 10.36 11.25
N LEU A 73 5.20 9.11 10.83
CA LEU A 73 4.15 8.09 10.88
C LEU A 73 3.75 7.78 12.33
N ALA A 74 4.71 7.64 13.24
CA ALA A 74 4.43 7.43 14.66
C ALA A 74 3.63 8.59 15.25
N LYS A 75 4.00 9.85 14.94
CA LYS A 75 3.24 11.03 15.34
C LYS A 75 1.81 11.00 14.79
N GLY A 76 1.62 10.70 13.51
CA GLY A 76 0.29 10.59 12.92
C GLY A 76 -0.57 9.50 13.59
N LEU A 77 0.03 8.39 14.01
CA LEU A 77 -0.68 7.35 14.78
C LEU A 77 -1.01 7.78 16.22
N VAL A 78 -0.21 8.64 16.84
CA VAL A 78 -0.54 9.27 18.13
C VAL A 78 -1.71 10.23 17.97
N ASP A 79 -1.66 11.10 16.97
CA ASP A 79 -2.71 12.10 16.71
C ASP A 79 -4.06 11.43 16.37
N LYS A 80 -4.02 10.23 15.78
CA LYS A 80 -5.19 9.37 15.51
C LYS A 80 -5.62 8.49 16.70
N GLY A 81 -4.95 8.59 17.84
CA GLY A 81 -5.28 7.84 19.06
C GLY A 81 -4.91 6.35 19.04
N ILE A 82 -4.16 5.87 18.03
CA ILE A 82 -3.73 4.47 17.93
C ILE A 82 -2.55 4.20 18.85
N LEU A 83 -1.62 5.14 18.93
CA LEU A 83 -0.49 5.14 19.86
C LEU A 83 -0.72 6.20 20.93
N ARG A 84 -0.05 6.04 22.07
CA ARG A 84 0.08 7.10 23.08
C ARG A 84 1.54 7.45 23.28
N THR A 85 1.82 8.66 23.70
CA THR A 85 3.19 9.08 24.03
C THR A 85 3.45 8.86 25.51
N GLU A 86 4.45 8.04 25.82
CA GLU A 86 4.95 7.80 27.17
C GLU A 86 6.41 8.23 27.28
N LYS A 87 6.76 8.94 28.34
CA LYS A 87 8.14 9.29 28.65
C LYS A 87 8.76 8.17 29.50
N ARG A 88 9.77 7.47 28.96
CA ARG A 88 10.58 6.51 29.72
C ARG A 88 11.87 7.17 30.17
N ASN A 89 12.09 7.16 31.48
CA ASN A 89 13.30 7.71 32.07
C ASN A 89 14.36 6.60 32.11
N PHE A 90 15.48 6.81 31.43
CA PHE A 90 16.68 6.00 31.56
C PHE A 90 17.67 6.71 32.47
N LEU A 91 18.68 5.99 32.98
CA LEU A 91 19.65 6.53 33.94
C LEU A 91 20.33 7.83 33.46
N LEU A 92 20.52 8.00 32.14
CA LEU A 92 21.27 9.12 31.56
C LEU A 92 20.43 10.03 30.65
N PHE A 93 19.22 9.66 30.29
CA PHE A 93 18.36 10.42 29.38
C PHE A 93 16.91 9.97 29.47
N ASP A 94 16.02 10.82 28.99
CA ASP A 94 14.61 10.46 28.82
C ASP A 94 14.32 10.19 27.34
N MET A 95 13.50 9.17 27.07
CA MET A 95 13.11 8.79 25.71
C MET A 95 11.60 8.76 25.59
N ALA A 96 11.07 9.43 24.56
CA ALA A 96 9.69 9.27 24.16
C ALA A 96 9.49 7.88 23.56
N THR A 97 8.50 7.16 24.09
CA THR A 97 8.07 5.85 23.60
C THR A 97 6.61 5.89 23.21
N HIS A 98 6.23 5.05 22.25
CA HIS A 98 4.91 5.09 21.64
C HIS A 98 4.20 3.74 21.74
N PRO A 99 3.79 3.28 22.93
CA PRO A 99 3.04 2.04 23.05
C PRO A 99 1.65 2.16 22.42
N VAL A 100 1.10 1.01 22.05
CA VAL A 100 -0.25 0.91 21.47
C VAL A 100 -1.28 1.29 22.52
N ALA A 101 -2.12 2.26 22.18
CA ALA A 101 -3.27 2.70 22.97
C ALA A 101 -4.53 1.90 22.58
N ASP A 102 -4.83 1.82 21.29
CA ASP A 102 -5.93 1.01 20.75
C ASP A 102 -5.42 -0.29 20.11
N GLY A 103 -5.52 -1.38 20.85
CA GLY A 103 -5.21 -2.73 20.33
C GLY A 103 -6.22 -3.23 19.29
N GLY A 104 -7.44 -2.69 19.29
CA GLY A 104 -8.54 -3.09 18.40
C GLY A 104 -8.23 -2.79 16.94
N ALA A 105 -7.58 -1.65 16.65
CA ALA A 105 -7.11 -1.31 15.30
C ALA A 105 -6.17 -2.37 14.73
N LYS A 106 -5.17 -2.80 15.52
CA LYS A 106 -4.20 -3.81 15.12
C LYS A 106 -4.88 -5.18 14.90
N GLU A 107 -5.81 -5.55 15.77
CA GLU A 107 -6.51 -6.83 15.63
C GLU A 107 -7.50 -6.84 14.44
N GLU A 108 -8.15 -5.71 14.15
CA GLU A 108 -9.00 -5.57 12.95
C GLU A 108 -8.19 -5.82 11.67
N ILE A 109 -7.03 -5.18 11.54
CA ILE A 109 -6.14 -5.35 10.39
C ILE A 109 -5.65 -6.80 10.29
N ARG A 110 -5.22 -7.41 11.40
CA ARG A 110 -4.79 -8.82 11.42
C ARG A 110 -5.91 -9.75 10.99
N ARG A 111 -7.12 -9.56 11.52
CA ARG A 111 -8.30 -10.34 11.13
C ARG A 111 -8.60 -10.16 9.65
N ARG A 112 -8.52 -8.93 9.12
CA ARG A 112 -8.73 -8.65 7.70
C ARG A 112 -7.70 -9.36 6.83
N VAL A 113 -6.42 -9.31 7.16
CA VAL A 113 -5.34 -10.04 6.47
C VAL A 113 -5.63 -11.54 6.46
N ARG A 114 -5.91 -12.13 7.63
CA ARG A 114 -6.23 -13.57 7.73
C ARG A 114 -7.46 -13.93 6.90
N ASN A 115 -8.51 -13.12 6.94
CA ASN A 115 -9.72 -13.37 6.16
C ASN A 115 -9.44 -13.38 4.65
N VAL A 116 -8.70 -12.40 4.14
CA VAL A 116 -8.36 -12.32 2.71
C VAL A 116 -7.50 -13.50 2.25
N LEU A 117 -6.60 -13.98 3.10
CA LEU A 117 -5.61 -15.00 2.74
C LEU A 117 -5.99 -16.44 3.12
N THR A 118 -7.14 -16.66 3.75
CA THR A 118 -7.54 -18.02 4.18
C THR A 118 -8.97 -18.39 3.79
N GLN A 119 -9.85 -17.41 3.60
CA GLN A 119 -11.25 -17.68 3.30
C GLN A 119 -11.46 -17.89 1.80
N ARG A 120 -12.30 -18.87 1.45
CA ARG A 120 -12.74 -19.07 0.07
C ARG A 120 -13.54 -17.88 -0.46
N THR A 121 -14.38 -17.29 0.39
CA THR A 121 -15.18 -16.11 0.06
C THR A 121 -14.83 -15.00 1.05
N VAL A 122 -14.33 -13.88 0.50
CA VAL A 122 -13.89 -12.73 1.29
C VAL A 122 -15.04 -11.74 1.45
N VAL A 123 -15.38 -11.48 2.71
CA VAL A 123 -16.36 -10.46 3.11
C VAL A 123 -15.66 -9.44 4.01
N LEU A 124 -15.66 -8.17 3.59
CA LEU A 124 -15.06 -7.08 4.35
C LEU A 124 -16.11 -6.42 5.24
N ASN A 125 -16.09 -6.79 6.52
CA ASN A 125 -16.95 -6.19 7.54
C ASN A 125 -16.63 -4.69 7.71
N SER A 126 -17.66 -3.87 7.87
CA SER A 126 -17.50 -2.44 8.16
C SER A 126 -16.82 -2.25 9.53
N SER A 127 -15.95 -1.26 9.61
CA SER A 127 -15.30 -0.84 10.85
C SER A 127 -15.03 0.66 10.79
N GLN A 128 -14.65 1.27 11.92
CA GLN A 128 -14.24 2.68 11.94
C GLN A 128 -13.00 2.95 11.05
N PHE A 129 -12.18 1.93 10.79
CA PHE A 129 -10.96 2.03 9.97
C PHE A 129 -11.17 1.64 8.50
N LEU A 130 -12.25 0.91 8.21
CA LEU A 130 -12.67 0.56 6.85
C LEU A 130 -14.20 0.70 6.72
N PRO A 131 -14.72 1.94 6.73
CA PRO A 131 -16.15 2.19 6.63
C PRO A 131 -16.73 1.68 5.31
N GLU A 132 -18.02 1.36 5.31
CA GLU A 132 -18.72 0.88 4.12
C GLU A 132 -18.81 1.93 3.01
N SER A 133 -18.79 3.22 3.37
CA SER A 133 -18.77 4.34 2.43
C SER A 133 -17.43 4.58 1.75
N LEU A 134 -16.36 3.91 2.18
CA LEU A 134 -15.04 4.08 1.60
C LEU A 134 -14.99 3.45 0.21
N GLU A 135 -14.46 4.16 -0.78
CA GLU A 135 -14.27 3.60 -2.13
C GLU A 135 -13.10 2.60 -2.15
N PHE A 136 -13.21 1.59 -3.02
CA PHE A 136 -12.15 0.61 -3.30
C PHE A 136 -11.69 -0.20 -2.08
N ARG A 137 -12.63 -0.65 -1.22
CA ARG A 137 -12.33 -1.37 0.03
C ARG A 137 -11.56 -2.66 -0.25
N TYR A 138 -11.96 -3.41 -1.28
CA TYR A 138 -11.30 -4.66 -1.64
C TYR A 138 -9.92 -4.40 -2.24
N LEU A 139 -9.83 -3.48 -3.20
CA LEU A 139 -8.54 -3.11 -3.79
C LEU A 139 -7.55 -2.58 -2.74
N ARG A 140 -7.96 -1.67 -1.85
CA ARG A 140 -7.12 -1.17 -0.73
C ARG A 140 -6.63 -2.29 0.16
N THR A 141 -7.47 -3.27 0.44
CA THR A 141 -7.10 -4.43 1.28
C THR A 141 -6.08 -5.31 0.57
N VAL A 142 -6.28 -5.59 -0.72
CA VAL A 142 -5.30 -6.35 -1.53
C VAL A 142 -3.97 -5.58 -1.62
N SER A 143 -3.99 -4.28 -1.92
CA SER A 143 -2.77 -3.46 -1.95
C SER A 143 -2.04 -3.44 -0.61
N MET A 144 -2.76 -3.37 0.51
CA MET A 144 -2.17 -3.44 1.84
C MET A 144 -1.47 -4.78 2.10
N VAL A 145 -2.09 -5.90 1.71
CA VAL A 145 -1.51 -7.24 1.87
C VAL A 145 -0.25 -7.38 1.01
N CYS A 146 -0.32 -6.99 -0.26
CA CYS A 146 0.82 -7.01 -1.17
C CYS A 146 1.98 -6.11 -0.69
N ALA A 147 1.67 -4.92 -0.17
CA ALA A 147 2.67 -4.03 0.42
C ALA A 147 3.32 -4.63 1.68
N ALA A 148 2.52 -5.27 2.55
CA ALA A 148 3.02 -5.94 3.75
C ALA A 148 3.91 -7.14 3.42
N TYR A 149 3.61 -7.83 2.32
CA TYR A 149 4.44 -8.91 1.77
C TYR A 149 5.79 -8.37 1.33
N ALA A 150 5.80 -7.37 0.43
CA ALA A 150 7.03 -6.78 -0.09
C ALA A 150 7.88 -6.07 0.98
N ALA A 151 7.25 -5.58 2.05
CA ALA A 151 7.93 -5.00 3.20
C ALA A 151 8.39 -6.05 4.25
N ASN A 152 8.24 -7.35 3.98
CA ASN A 152 8.63 -8.45 4.87
C ASN A 152 8.01 -8.40 6.28
N VAL A 153 6.78 -7.88 6.38
CA VAL A 153 6.05 -7.80 7.66
C VAL A 153 4.75 -8.61 7.68
N LEU A 154 4.37 -9.24 6.56
CA LEU A 154 3.14 -10.03 6.45
C LEU A 154 3.10 -11.21 7.44
N GLU A 155 4.22 -11.90 7.65
CA GLU A 155 4.29 -13.07 8.55
C GLU A 155 3.82 -12.75 9.97
N ASN A 156 4.06 -11.52 10.45
CA ASN A 156 3.67 -11.06 11.77
C ASN A 156 2.14 -11.07 12.01
N ALA A 157 1.34 -11.08 10.95
CA ALA A 157 -0.12 -11.19 11.00
C ALA A 157 -0.61 -12.64 10.87
N LEU A 158 0.24 -13.54 10.36
CA LEU A 158 -0.06 -14.94 10.09
C LEU A 158 0.53 -15.89 11.15
N SER A 159 1.24 -15.36 12.14
CA SER A 159 1.96 -16.15 13.16
C SER A 159 1.09 -17.12 13.96
N THR A 160 -0.23 -16.89 14.03
CA THR A 160 -1.20 -17.79 14.69
C THR A 160 -1.63 -18.97 13.83
N LEU A 161 -1.28 -19.00 12.54
CA LEU A 161 -1.67 -20.06 11.61
C LEU A 161 -0.66 -21.22 11.64
N GLY A 162 -1.15 -22.44 11.39
CA GLY A 162 -0.30 -23.61 11.17
C GLY A 162 0.60 -23.45 9.93
N HIS A 163 1.68 -24.22 9.86
CA HIS A 163 2.68 -24.12 8.79
C HIS A 163 2.07 -24.16 7.38
N GLU A 164 1.27 -25.18 7.09
CA GLU A 164 0.60 -25.36 5.79
C GLU A 164 -0.35 -24.20 5.44
N ALA A 165 -1.06 -23.65 6.42
CA ALA A 165 -1.94 -22.50 6.20
C ALA A 165 -1.15 -21.22 5.93
N ARG A 166 0.05 -21.07 6.50
CA ARG A 166 0.96 -19.95 6.21
C ARG A 166 1.51 -20.05 4.79
N GLU A 167 2.01 -21.22 4.38
CA GLU A 167 2.51 -21.44 3.01
C GLU A 167 1.43 -21.13 1.97
N ARG A 168 0.19 -21.60 2.18
CA ARG A 168 -0.94 -21.26 1.31
C ARG A 168 -1.26 -19.76 1.29
N ALA A 169 -1.16 -19.08 2.43
CA ALA A 169 -1.38 -17.63 2.50
C ALA A 169 -0.30 -16.82 1.77
N PHE A 170 0.95 -17.28 1.79
CA PHE A 170 2.04 -16.68 1.00
C PHE A 170 1.83 -16.90 -0.50
N ALA A 171 1.57 -18.15 -0.92
CA ALA A 171 1.27 -18.46 -2.32
C ALA A 171 0.05 -17.66 -2.84
N GLN A 172 -0.98 -17.50 -2.00
CA GLN A 172 -2.12 -16.63 -2.29
C GLN A 172 -1.70 -15.18 -2.52
N THR A 173 -0.76 -14.67 -1.71
CA THR A 173 -0.29 -13.30 -1.82
C THR A 173 0.54 -13.08 -3.09
N ASP A 174 1.36 -14.08 -3.48
CA ASP A 174 2.09 -14.06 -4.76
C ASP A 174 1.12 -13.99 -5.95
N GLU A 175 0.06 -14.80 -5.95
CA GLU A 175 -0.97 -14.77 -6.99
C GLU A 175 -1.68 -13.41 -7.04
N LEU A 176 -2.08 -12.86 -5.88
CA LEU A 176 -2.68 -11.53 -5.81
C LEU A 176 -1.72 -10.46 -6.33
N LEU A 177 -0.46 -10.50 -5.93
CA LEU A 177 0.52 -9.52 -6.40
C LEU A 177 0.73 -9.62 -7.91
N ALA A 178 0.80 -10.82 -8.48
CA ALA A 178 0.91 -11.03 -9.92
C ALA A 178 -0.33 -10.51 -10.68
N ASP A 179 -1.54 -10.78 -10.19
CA ASP A 179 -2.78 -10.38 -10.85
C ASP A 179 -3.03 -8.86 -10.78
N TYR A 180 -2.66 -8.21 -9.67
CA TYR A 180 -2.94 -6.80 -9.43
C TYR A 180 -1.75 -5.87 -9.73
N SER A 181 -0.58 -6.40 -10.10
CA SER A 181 0.58 -5.62 -10.58
C SER A 181 0.53 -5.27 -12.08
N GLN A 182 -0.54 -5.65 -12.77
CA GLN A 182 -0.74 -5.37 -14.19
C GLN A 182 -2.05 -4.63 -14.40
N TRP A 183 -2.12 -3.82 -15.47
CA TRP A 183 -3.32 -3.08 -15.85
C TRP A 183 -3.76 -3.43 -17.27
N PRO A 184 -5.04 -3.77 -17.51
CA PRO A 184 -6.12 -3.92 -16.53
C PRO A 184 -5.87 -5.05 -15.52
N PHE A 185 -6.45 -4.95 -14.32
CA PHE A 185 -6.30 -5.97 -13.28
C PHE A 185 -6.74 -7.36 -13.75
N GLY A 186 -6.04 -8.39 -13.28
CA GLY A 186 -6.33 -9.78 -13.56
C GLY A 186 -7.77 -10.16 -13.23
N ARG A 187 -8.42 -10.88 -14.16
CA ARG A 187 -9.80 -11.38 -14.00
C ARG A 187 -9.87 -12.85 -13.59
N LYS A 188 -8.73 -13.50 -13.37
CA LYS A 188 -8.69 -14.93 -13.07
C LYS A 188 -8.94 -15.14 -11.59
N ALA A 189 -9.71 -16.19 -11.27
CA ALA A 189 -9.77 -16.67 -9.91
C ALA A 189 -8.43 -17.31 -9.57
N VAL A 190 -7.94 -17.03 -8.37
CA VAL A 190 -6.76 -17.65 -7.78
C VAL A 190 -6.91 -19.17 -7.83
N GLY A 191 -5.87 -19.87 -8.30
CA GLY A 191 -5.90 -21.32 -8.55
C GLY A 191 -6.18 -22.16 -7.29
N ASN A 192 -5.90 -21.60 -6.11
CA ASN A 192 -5.98 -22.30 -4.83
C ASN A 192 -7.34 -22.17 -4.12
N GLY A 193 -8.33 -21.52 -4.74
CA GLY A 193 -9.70 -21.40 -4.23
C GLY A 193 -9.90 -20.46 -3.03
N ILE A 194 -8.83 -19.82 -2.53
CA ILE A 194 -8.89 -18.75 -1.54
C ILE A 194 -9.22 -17.44 -2.28
N GLY A 195 -10.09 -16.60 -1.69
CA GLY A 195 -10.45 -15.32 -2.28
C GLY A 195 -11.16 -15.41 -3.63
N ALA A 196 -11.91 -16.49 -3.89
CA ALA A 196 -12.50 -16.79 -5.20
C ALA A 196 -13.42 -15.68 -5.73
N ASN A 197 -14.02 -14.88 -4.85
CA ASN A 197 -14.88 -13.74 -5.22
C ASN A 197 -14.12 -12.43 -5.44
N LEU A 198 -12.83 -12.33 -5.09
CA LEU A 198 -12.04 -11.09 -5.18
C LEU A 198 -12.02 -10.48 -6.58
N PRO A 199 -11.78 -11.24 -7.67
CA PRO A 199 -11.76 -10.66 -9.01
C PRO A 199 -13.10 -10.03 -9.40
N GLN A 200 -14.22 -10.64 -9.00
CA GLN A 200 -15.55 -10.13 -9.28
C GLN A 200 -15.83 -8.84 -8.51
N VAL A 201 -15.64 -8.84 -7.19
CA VAL A 201 -15.97 -7.66 -6.37
C VAL A 201 -15.05 -6.48 -6.69
N ILE A 202 -13.77 -6.73 -7.04
CA ILE A 202 -12.87 -5.65 -7.48
C ILE A 202 -13.25 -5.15 -8.87
N ALA A 203 -13.65 -6.04 -9.79
CA ALA A 203 -14.16 -5.60 -11.09
C ALA A 203 -15.44 -4.74 -10.96
N GLU A 204 -16.30 -5.03 -9.99
CA GLU A 204 -17.46 -4.20 -9.65
C GLU A 204 -17.04 -2.83 -9.08
N GLU A 205 -16.05 -2.78 -8.18
CA GLU A 205 -15.49 -1.51 -7.67
C GLU A 205 -14.90 -0.66 -8.81
N VAL A 206 -14.11 -1.27 -9.69
CA VAL A 206 -13.52 -0.59 -10.86
C VAL A 206 -14.59 -0.15 -11.86
N GLY A 207 -15.59 -1.00 -12.11
CA GLY A 207 -16.69 -0.71 -13.03
C GLY A 207 -17.57 0.46 -12.60
N LYS A 208 -17.66 0.73 -11.29
CA LYS A 208 -18.34 1.90 -10.72
C LYS A 208 -17.54 3.20 -10.85
N ALA A 209 -16.22 3.11 -11.08
CA ALA A 209 -15.30 4.25 -11.09
C ALA A 209 -14.51 4.35 -12.41
N LYS A 210 -15.24 4.34 -13.54
CA LYS A 210 -14.64 4.40 -14.90
C LYS A 210 -13.87 5.70 -15.16
N ASP A 211 -14.20 6.76 -14.46
CA ASP A 211 -13.49 8.04 -14.48
C ASP A 211 -12.11 7.97 -13.77
N LYS A 212 -11.86 6.90 -13.00
CA LYS A 212 -10.64 6.70 -12.21
C LYS A 212 -9.68 5.66 -12.78
N GLU A 213 -9.87 5.23 -14.04
CA GLU A 213 -9.03 4.19 -14.68
C GLU A 213 -7.53 4.55 -14.68
N LEU A 214 -7.18 5.81 -14.95
CA LEU A 214 -5.78 6.25 -14.97
C LEU A 214 -5.13 6.25 -13.58
N GLN A 215 -5.92 6.40 -12.52
CA GLN A 215 -5.52 6.37 -11.12
C GLN A 215 -5.33 4.92 -10.67
N LEU A 216 -6.24 4.03 -11.06
CA LEU A 216 -6.13 2.59 -10.81
C LEU A 216 -4.92 1.97 -11.52
N GLU A 217 -4.58 2.47 -12.71
CA GLU A 217 -3.34 2.10 -13.42
C GLU A 217 -2.08 2.47 -12.60
N VAL A 218 -2.10 3.58 -11.83
CA VAL A 218 -0.99 3.94 -10.91
C VAL A 218 -0.89 2.94 -9.76
N VAL A 219 -2.01 2.47 -9.22
CA VAL A 219 -2.01 1.44 -8.16
C VAL A 219 -1.35 0.16 -8.68
N ALA A 220 -1.72 -0.29 -9.88
CA ALA A 220 -1.08 -1.44 -10.52
C ALA A 220 0.42 -1.24 -10.71
N ALA A 221 0.83 -0.05 -11.15
CA ALA A 221 2.24 0.29 -11.33
C ALA A 221 3.02 0.28 -10.01
N CYS A 222 2.48 0.79 -8.91
CA CYS A 222 3.11 0.68 -7.59
C CYS A 222 3.27 -0.79 -7.17
N LEU A 223 2.24 -1.61 -7.37
CA LEU A 223 2.32 -3.06 -7.09
C LEU A 223 3.36 -3.76 -7.98
N SER A 224 3.57 -3.33 -9.22
CA SER A 224 4.63 -3.87 -10.10
C SER A 224 6.05 -3.51 -9.66
N VAL A 225 6.22 -2.50 -8.80
CA VAL A 225 7.51 -2.24 -8.16
C VAL A 225 7.76 -3.29 -7.06
N PHE A 226 6.72 -3.68 -6.32
CA PHE A 226 6.83 -4.67 -5.26
C PHE A 226 7.30 -6.04 -5.74
N THR A 227 6.94 -6.45 -6.96
CA THR A 227 7.43 -7.71 -7.55
C THR A 227 8.93 -7.73 -7.83
N ARG A 228 9.61 -6.58 -7.71
CA ARG A 228 11.06 -6.44 -7.98
C ARG A 228 11.85 -6.13 -6.71
N LEU A 229 11.20 -5.91 -5.56
CA LEU A 229 11.86 -5.53 -4.31
C LEU A 229 12.71 -6.67 -3.72
N ASP A 230 12.44 -7.93 -4.05
CA ASP A 230 13.27 -9.08 -3.65
C ASP A 230 14.72 -8.98 -4.16
N SER A 231 15.00 -8.11 -5.14
CA SER A 231 16.36 -7.88 -5.65
C SER A 231 17.21 -6.91 -4.80
N LEU A 232 16.63 -6.29 -3.77
CA LEU A 232 17.28 -5.27 -2.93
C LEU A 232 17.62 -5.76 -1.51
N LEU A 233 17.24 -6.99 -1.14
CA LEU A 233 17.48 -7.60 0.17
C LEU A 233 18.45 -8.78 0.06
#